data_AF-A0A2N9MQJ3-F1
#
_entry.id   AF-A0A2N9MQJ3-F1
#
_cell.length_a   1.000
_cell.length_b   1.000
_cell.length_c   1.000
_cell.angle_alpha   90.00
_cell.angle_beta   90.00
_cell.angle_gamma   90.00
#
_symmetry.space_group_name_H-M   'P 1'
#
loop_
_entity.id
_entity.type
_entity.pdbx_description
1 polymer ?
#
loop_
_entity_poly.entity_id
_entity_poly.type
_entity_poly.pdbx_seq_one_letter_code
_entity_poly.pdbx_strand_id
1 'polypeptide(L)'
;MIRVLQVGGLLWLAVAVGLSNQNKAAKTPPPPRPPAGRPNAPNKGGNGGGAKALGPRITNPGSPAARLYRMSPEERERALEQLPPARQQAIRNQLQYFDSLPKDQQQVMLSRTERFAALPPEKKRAFMQQMQAVNQLPPERRQMVVGALRRLQSMSDQQRANVLNSQQFRNRFSPGEQKMIGDLSEVMLPPM
;
A
#
# COMPACT_ATOMS: atom_id res chain seq x y z
N MET A 1 19.61 10.24 -23.35
CA MET A 1 18.65 9.12 -23.47
C MET A 1 17.69 9.18 -22.29
N ILE A 2 16.47 9.66 -22.50
CA ILE A 2 15.47 9.86 -21.44
C ILE A 2 14.88 8.49 -21.12
N ARG A 3 15.40 7.82 -20.09
CA ARG A 3 14.81 6.57 -19.61
C ARG A 3 13.43 6.90 -19.08
N VAL A 4 12.42 6.43 -19.80
CA VAL A 4 11.04 6.30 -19.37
C VAL A 4 11.09 5.70 -17.97
N LEU A 5 10.83 6.51 -16.94
CA LEU A 5 10.43 6.00 -15.63
C LEU A 5 9.15 5.23 -15.89
N GLN A 6 9.30 3.93 -16.17
CA GLN A 6 8.19 3.01 -16.20
C GLN A 6 7.54 3.12 -14.84
N VAL A 7 6.34 3.67 -14.84
CA VAL A 7 5.38 3.55 -13.73
C VAL A 7 5.15 2.06 -13.38
N GLY A 8 5.64 1.13 -14.21
CA GLY A 8 5.75 -0.30 -13.94
C GLY A 8 6.51 -0.69 -12.67
N GLY A 9 7.35 0.18 -12.07
CA GLY A 9 8.03 -0.13 -10.81
C GLY A 9 7.13 -0.24 -9.57
N LEU A 10 5.88 0.24 -9.65
CA LEU A 10 4.89 0.20 -8.57
C LEU A 10 3.79 -0.85 -8.76
N LEU A 11 3.82 -1.60 -9.88
CA LEU A 11 2.73 -2.50 -10.24
C LEU A 11 2.62 -3.77 -9.38
N TRP A 12 3.51 -3.98 -8.39
CA TRP A 12 3.63 -5.29 -7.76
C TRP A 12 3.66 -5.32 -6.23
N LEU A 13 3.06 -4.32 -5.58
CA LEU A 13 2.67 -4.44 -4.16
C LEU A 13 1.49 -5.41 -3.93
N ALA A 14 1.13 -6.21 -4.94
CA ALA A 14 0.09 -7.24 -4.88
C ALA A 14 0.57 -8.59 -4.33
N VAL A 15 1.86 -8.77 -4.03
CA VAL A 15 2.36 -10.07 -3.55
C VAL A 15 2.48 -10.08 -2.02
N ALA A 16 1.36 -9.83 -1.33
CA ALA A 16 1.09 -10.32 0.04
C ALA A 16 -0.29 -9.85 0.53
N VAL A 17 -1.35 -10.09 -0.24
CA VAL A 17 -2.66 -10.30 0.40
C VAL A 17 -2.99 -11.75 0.15
N GLY A 18 -2.75 -12.56 1.19
CA GLY A 18 -3.49 -13.79 1.35
C GLY A 18 -4.96 -13.42 1.30
N LEU A 19 -5.61 -13.73 0.19
CA LEU A 19 -7.03 -14.02 0.21
C LEU A 19 -7.15 -15.29 1.06
N SER A 20 -7.25 -15.12 2.37
CA SER A 20 -7.84 -16.11 3.24
C SER A 20 -9.24 -16.34 2.70
N ASN A 21 -9.37 -17.43 1.95
CA ASN A 21 -10.56 -17.86 1.28
C ASN A 21 -11.64 -18.07 2.34
N GLN A 22 -12.53 -17.10 2.49
CA GLN A 22 -13.78 -17.28 3.23
C GLN A 22 -14.66 -18.21 2.40
N ASN A 23 -14.53 -19.50 2.64
CA ASN A 23 -15.54 -20.47 2.28
C ASN A 23 -16.04 -21.13 3.57
N LYS A 24 -17.02 -20.50 4.22
CA LYS A 24 -17.95 -21.20 5.10
C LYS A 24 -19.37 -20.85 4.67
N ALA A 25 -19.96 -21.85 4.04
CA ALA A 25 -21.35 -21.91 3.63
C ALA A 25 -22.31 -21.56 4.78
N ALA A 26 -23.37 -20.87 4.41
CA ALA A 26 -24.49 -20.48 5.25
C ALA A 26 -25.13 -21.68 5.97
N LYS A 27 -25.34 -21.55 7.29
CA LYS A 27 -26.39 -22.25 8.04
C LYS A 27 -26.97 -21.30 9.10
N THR A 28 -28.29 -21.13 8.98
CA THR A 28 -29.33 -20.53 9.83
C THR A 28 -29.03 -20.12 11.29
N PRO A 29 -29.63 -19.02 11.80
CA PRO A 29 -29.52 -18.60 13.20
C PRO A 29 -30.53 -19.34 14.12
N PRO A 30 -30.13 -19.76 15.34
CA PRO A 30 -31.07 -20.16 16.39
C PRO A 30 -31.45 -18.98 17.33
N PRO A 31 -32.63 -19.05 18.00
CA PRO A 31 -33.27 -17.93 18.73
C PRO A 31 -32.66 -17.63 20.12
N PRO A 32 -32.98 -16.46 20.72
CA PRO A 32 -32.35 -16.00 21.97
C PRO A 32 -32.91 -16.69 23.22
N ARG A 33 -32.07 -16.90 24.25
CA ARG A 33 -32.47 -17.34 25.60
C ARG A 33 -32.19 -16.26 26.67
N PRO A 34 -33.00 -16.22 27.75
CA PRO A 34 -33.10 -15.13 28.73
C PRO A 34 -32.04 -15.18 29.86
N PRO A 35 -31.89 -14.11 30.68
CA PRO A 35 -30.76 -13.94 31.60
C PRO A 35 -31.05 -14.47 33.01
N ALA A 36 -30.05 -15.08 33.66
CA ALA A 36 -30.06 -15.32 35.11
C ALA A 36 -28.64 -15.52 35.68
N GLY A 37 -28.35 -14.86 36.81
CA GLY A 37 -27.55 -15.45 37.90
C GLY A 37 -26.05 -15.08 38.06
N ARG A 38 -25.80 -13.97 38.78
CA ARG A 38 -24.71 -13.56 39.72
C ARG A 38 -23.82 -14.66 40.38
N PRO A 39 -22.79 -14.36 41.23
CA PRO A 39 -21.70 -13.34 41.25
C PRO A 39 -20.30 -13.85 41.76
N ASN A 40 -19.33 -12.91 41.91
CA ASN A 40 -18.05 -12.91 42.69
C ASN A 40 -16.81 -13.59 42.07
N ALA A 41 -15.77 -12.87 41.57
CA ALA A 41 -14.70 -12.07 42.23
C ALA A 41 -13.36 -12.86 42.25
N PRO A 42 -12.15 -12.28 42.45
CA PRO A 42 -11.59 -10.97 42.08
C PRO A 42 -10.32 -11.14 41.19
N ASN A 43 -9.94 -10.14 40.37
CA ASN A 43 -8.56 -10.07 39.86
C ASN A 43 -7.85 -8.83 40.44
N LYS A 44 -6.74 -9.11 41.15
CA LYS A 44 -5.97 -8.18 41.96
C LYS A 44 -4.62 -7.94 41.28
N GLY A 45 -4.27 -6.66 41.14
CA GLY A 45 -2.90 -6.16 40.95
C GLY A 45 -2.37 -6.34 39.53
N GLY A 46 -2.07 -5.28 38.77
CA GLY A 46 -1.08 -4.25 39.12
C GLY A 46 0.26 -4.70 38.55
N ASN A 47 1.08 -3.91 37.86
CA ASN A 47 1.33 -2.48 37.91
C ASN A 47 2.37 -2.17 36.81
N GLY A 48 2.48 -0.89 36.44
CA GLY A 48 3.56 -0.32 35.62
C GLY A 48 3.03 0.21 34.29
N GLY A 49 2.61 1.48 34.16
CA GLY A 49 3.41 2.66 34.51
C GLY A 49 4.62 2.68 33.58
N GLY A 50 4.80 3.60 32.63
CA GLY A 50 4.26 4.92 32.38
C GLY A 50 5.21 5.58 31.38
N ALA A 51 4.85 6.78 30.95
CA ALA A 51 5.73 7.79 30.36
C ALA A 51 6.33 7.55 28.95
N LYS A 52 5.83 8.37 28.02
CA LYS A 52 6.59 9.24 27.12
C LYS A 52 7.85 8.66 26.43
N ALA A 53 7.68 8.34 25.15
CA ALA A 53 8.61 8.79 24.11
C ALA A 53 7.83 8.90 22.80
N LEU A 54 7.31 10.09 22.49
CA LEU A 54 6.92 10.46 21.12
C LEU A 54 8.21 10.75 20.34
N GLY A 55 8.86 9.67 19.94
CA GLY A 55 9.92 9.61 18.93
C GLY A 55 9.57 8.45 17.99
N PRO A 56 9.89 8.53 16.69
CA PRO A 56 9.32 7.62 15.71
C PRO A 56 9.86 6.20 15.92
N ARG A 57 9.01 5.28 16.38
CA ARG A 57 9.27 3.83 16.32
C ARG A 57 9.25 3.38 14.85
N ILE A 58 10.32 3.61 14.11
CA ILE A 58 10.61 2.90 12.85
C ILE A 58 11.50 1.71 13.20
N THR A 59 10.94 0.70 13.88
CA THR A 59 11.68 -0.54 14.20
C THR A 59 10.81 -1.76 13.95
N ASN A 60 10.27 -1.84 12.73
CA ASN A 60 10.00 -3.04 11.93
C ASN A 60 9.27 -2.53 10.68
N PRO A 61 9.69 -2.82 9.44
CA PRO A 61 8.93 -2.38 8.28
C PRO A 61 7.55 -3.04 8.34
N GLY A 62 6.49 -2.23 8.48
CA GLY A 62 5.11 -2.72 8.48
C GLY A 62 4.73 -3.46 7.18
N SER A 63 5.58 -3.38 6.15
CA SER A 63 5.47 -4.10 4.88
C SER A 63 6.38 -5.34 4.85
N PRO A 64 5.85 -6.54 4.54
CA PRO A 64 6.67 -7.70 4.17
C PRO A 64 7.62 -7.41 3.00
N ALA A 65 7.18 -6.60 2.02
CA ALA A 65 8.02 -6.25 0.88
C ALA A 65 9.18 -5.30 1.26
N ALA A 66 8.94 -4.31 2.13
CA ALA A 66 10.02 -3.43 2.61
C ALA A 66 11.06 -4.18 3.44
N ARG A 67 10.63 -5.22 4.18
CA ARG A 67 11.55 -6.15 4.86
C ARG A 67 12.46 -6.85 3.86
N LEU A 68 11.90 -7.46 2.82
CA LEU A 68 12.69 -8.14 1.78
C LEU A 68 13.70 -7.21 1.11
N TYR A 69 13.32 -5.97 0.77
CA TYR A 69 14.25 -5.02 0.16
C TYR A 69 15.42 -4.62 1.07
N ARG A 70 15.25 -4.69 2.40
CA ARG A 70 16.29 -4.34 3.38
C ARG A 70 17.18 -5.50 3.81
N MET A 71 16.75 -6.73 3.57
CA MET A 71 17.48 -7.96 3.91
C MET A 71 18.69 -8.19 3.00
N SER A 72 19.65 -9.00 3.46
CA SER A 72 20.75 -9.48 2.63
C SER A 72 20.25 -10.44 1.54
N PRO A 73 21.04 -10.68 0.46
CA PRO A 73 20.68 -11.68 -0.56
C PRO A 73 20.41 -13.08 0.02
N GLU A 74 21.20 -13.53 1.01
CA GLU A 74 21.01 -14.85 1.63
C GLU A 74 19.73 -14.90 2.47
N GLU A 75 19.43 -13.86 3.23
CA GLU A 75 18.20 -13.76 4.01
C GLU A 75 16.96 -13.71 3.12
N ARG A 76 17.04 -13.01 1.98
CA ARG A 76 15.98 -12.97 0.98
C ARG A 76 15.69 -14.36 0.42
N GLU A 77 16.71 -15.13 0.05
CA GLU A 77 16.51 -16.47 -0.51
C GLU A 77 15.83 -17.40 0.50
N ARG A 78 16.27 -17.39 1.76
CA ARG A 78 15.60 -18.13 2.85
C ARG A 78 14.14 -17.71 3.04
N ALA A 79 13.84 -16.42 2.91
CA ALA A 79 12.46 -15.92 2.99
C ALA A 79 11.63 -16.33 1.77
N LEU A 80 12.23 -16.46 0.58
CA LEU A 80 11.57 -16.91 -0.65
C LEU A 80 11.26 -18.41 -0.64
N GLU A 81 12.13 -19.23 -0.06
CA GLU A 81 11.91 -20.68 0.10
C GLU A 81 10.63 -20.99 0.89
N GLN A 82 10.24 -20.09 1.80
CA GLN A 82 9.00 -20.20 2.58
C GLN A 82 7.74 -19.80 1.79
N LEU A 83 7.89 -19.25 0.59
CA LEU A 83 6.78 -18.82 -0.27
C LEU A 83 6.44 -19.88 -1.33
N PRO A 84 5.17 -19.92 -1.82
CA PRO A 84 4.78 -20.82 -2.89
C PRO A 84 5.66 -20.67 -4.15
N PRO A 85 6.08 -21.77 -4.80
CA PRO A 85 7.04 -21.75 -5.89
C PRO A 85 6.60 -20.87 -7.07
N ALA A 86 5.28 -20.83 -7.35
CA ALA A 86 4.70 -19.99 -8.39
C ALA A 86 5.00 -18.48 -8.22
N ARG A 87 5.33 -18.02 -7.02
CA ARG A 87 5.61 -16.60 -6.73
C ARG A 87 7.11 -16.30 -6.57
N GLN A 88 7.94 -17.30 -6.29
CA GLN A 88 9.37 -17.10 -6.01
C GLN A 88 10.07 -16.39 -7.17
N GLN A 89 9.86 -16.84 -8.41
CA GLN A 89 10.52 -16.25 -9.57
C GLN A 89 10.16 -14.78 -9.79
N ALA A 90 8.87 -14.44 -9.62
CA ALA A 90 8.42 -13.06 -9.75
C ALA A 90 9.09 -12.16 -8.71
N ILE A 91 9.24 -12.65 -7.47
CA ILE A 91 9.89 -11.88 -6.41
C ILE A 91 11.41 -11.81 -6.63
N ARG A 92 12.07 -12.87 -7.11
CA ARG A 92 13.50 -12.82 -7.50
C ARG A 92 13.75 -11.76 -8.57
N ASN A 93 12.97 -11.76 -9.64
CA ASN A 93 13.09 -10.76 -10.71
C ASN A 93 12.91 -9.33 -10.16
N GLN A 94 11.97 -9.15 -9.22
CA GLN A 94 11.73 -7.86 -8.58
C GLN A 94 12.89 -7.41 -7.68
N LEU A 95 13.48 -8.32 -6.91
CA LEU A 95 14.64 -8.04 -6.07
C LEU A 95 15.85 -7.68 -6.92
N GLN A 96 16.10 -8.41 -8.01
CA GLN A 96 17.15 -8.08 -8.97
C GLN A 96 16.95 -6.69 -9.58
N TYR A 97 15.71 -6.35 -9.95
CA TYR A 97 15.40 -5.00 -10.42
C TYR A 97 15.71 -3.96 -9.35
N PHE A 98 15.24 -4.15 -8.12
CA PHE A 98 15.50 -3.24 -7.00
C PHE A 98 17.01 -3.03 -6.77
N ASP A 99 17.78 -4.12 -6.75
CA ASP A 99 19.23 -4.06 -6.53
C ASP A 99 19.97 -3.34 -7.68
N SER A 100 19.42 -3.39 -8.90
CA SER A 100 19.96 -2.65 -10.06
C SER A 100 19.67 -1.15 -10.03
N LEU A 101 18.77 -0.67 -9.17
CA LEU A 101 18.40 0.74 -9.09
C LEU A 101 19.48 1.58 -8.38
N PRO A 102 19.69 2.84 -8.77
CA PRO A 102 20.47 3.81 -7.99
C PRO A 102 19.91 3.98 -6.57
N LYS A 103 20.77 4.32 -5.60
CA LYS A 103 20.40 4.44 -4.17
C LYS A 103 19.21 5.37 -3.94
N ASP A 104 19.15 6.52 -4.61
CA ASP A 104 18.02 7.45 -4.48
C ASP A 104 16.69 6.82 -4.95
N GLN A 105 16.73 6.03 -6.02
CA GLN A 105 15.56 5.33 -6.53
C GLN A 105 15.15 4.16 -5.62
N GLN A 106 16.12 3.45 -5.03
CA GLN A 106 15.87 2.45 -4.00
C GLN A 106 15.14 3.07 -2.79
N GLN A 107 15.59 4.24 -2.33
CA GLN A 107 14.94 4.95 -1.23
C GLN A 107 13.50 5.33 -1.56
N VAL A 108 13.27 5.90 -2.76
CA VAL A 108 11.90 6.23 -3.22
C VAL A 108 11.01 4.99 -3.23
N MET A 109 11.52 3.86 -3.71
CA MET A 109 10.78 2.60 -3.77
C MET A 109 10.48 2.04 -2.37
N LEU A 110 11.44 2.11 -1.44
CA LEU A 110 11.26 1.74 -0.04
C LEU A 110 10.18 2.61 0.62
N SER A 111 10.27 3.93 0.50
CA SER A 111 9.30 4.86 1.11
C SER A 111 7.88 4.62 0.59
N ARG A 112 7.72 4.37 -0.72
CA ARG A 112 6.42 4.02 -1.32
C ARG A 112 5.88 2.69 -0.79
N THR A 113 6.75 1.69 -0.65
CA THR A 113 6.38 0.37 -0.12
C THR A 113 5.90 0.46 1.32
N GLU A 114 6.54 1.29 2.14
CA GLU A 114 6.13 1.53 3.53
C GLU A 114 4.82 2.30 3.62
N ARG A 115 4.65 3.35 2.81
CA ARG A 115 3.38 4.10 2.74
C ARG A 115 2.21 3.21 2.38
N PHE A 116 2.35 2.40 1.33
CA PHE A 116 1.32 1.45 0.96
C PHE A 116 0.98 0.47 2.09
N ALA A 117 1.99 -0.04 2.81
CA ALA A 117 1.75 -0.94 3.91
C ALA A 117 1.08 -0.26 5.13
N ALA A 118 1.31 1.03 5.33
CA ALA A 118 0.67 1.82 6.37
C ALA A 118 -0.81 2.16 6.05
N LEU A 119 -1.24 2.04 4.79
CA LEU A 119 -2.63 2.31 4.42
C LEU A 119 -3.62 1.34 5.09
N PRO A 120 -4.84 1.82 5.45
CA PRO A 120 -5.96 0.97 5.81
C PRO A 120 -6.30 -0.05 4.71
N PRO A 121 -6.83 -1.24 5.04
CA PRO A 121 -7.19 -2.27 4.07
C PRO A 121 -8.10 -1.77 2.94
N GLU A 122 -9.05 -0.89 3.25
CA GLU A 122 -10.01 -0.30 2.32
C GLU A 122 -9.30 0.60 1.30
N LYS A 123 -8.37 1.42 1.77
CA LYS A 123 -7.53 2.29 0.94
C LYS A 123 -6.57 1.48 0.07
N LYS A 124 -6.00 0.40 0.60
CA LYS A 124 -5.19 -0.55 -0.20
C LYS A 124 -6.01 -1.14 -1.34
N ARG A 125 -7.23 -1.61 -1.06
CA ARG A 125 -8.13 -2.16 -2.09
C ARG A 125 -8.49 -1.12 -3.15
N ALA A 126 -8.84 0.09 -2.73
CA ALA A 126 -9.12 1.19 -3.65
C ALA A 126 -7.91 1.50 -4.54
N PHE A 127 -6.71 1.63 -3.96
CA PHE A 127 -5.49 1.85 -4.71
C PHE A 127 -5.24 0.75 -5.75
N MET A 128 -5.36 -0.52 -5.36
CA MET A 128 -5.19 -1.66 -6.27
C MET A 128 -6.22 -1.67 -7.41
N GLN A 129 -7.48 -1.35 -7.12
CA GLN A 129 -8.53 -1.22 -8.12
C GLN A 129 -8.25 -0.08 -9.10
N GLN A 130 -7.82 1.09 -8.60
CA GLN A 130 -7.49 2.22 -9.46
C GLN A 130 -6.27 1.94 -10.34
N MET A 131 -5.27 1.24 -9.81
CA MET A 131 -4.11 0.78 -10.62
C MET A 131 -4.55 -0.11 -11.79
N GLN A 132 -5.49 -1.03 -11.55
CA GLN A 132 -6.05 -1.86 -12.61
C GLN A 132 -6.87 -1.03 -13.60
N ALA A 133 -7.68 -0.09 -13.09
CA ALA A 133 -8.50 0.79 -13.93
C ALA A 133 -7.65 1.67 -14.85
N VAL A 134 -6.52 2.22 -14.38
CA VAL A 134 -5.56 2.96 -15.24
C VAL A 134 -5.09 2.11 -16.43
N ASN A 135 -4.80 0.83 -16.21
CA ASN A 135 -4.35 -0.09 -17.27
C ASN A 135 -5.45 -0.44 -18.27
N GLN A 136 -6.71 -0.22 -17.92
CA GLN A 136 -7.87 -0.43 -18.79
C GLN A 136 -8.27 0.84 -19.54
N LEU A 137 -7.74 2.01 -19.16
CA LEU A 137 -8.01 3.26 -19.87
C LEU A 137 -7.51 3.21 -21.32
N PRO A 138 -8.22 3.86 -22.27
CA PRO A 138 -7.71 4.13 -23.60
C PRO A 138 -6.32 4.79 -23.55
N PRO A 139 -5.41 4.49 -24.49
CA PRO A 139 -4.03 4.96 -24.45
C PRO A 139 -3.88 6.48 -24.24
N GLU A 140 -4.68 7.32 -24.92
CA GLU A 140 -4.58 8.78 -24.74
C GLU A 140 -5.00 9.21 -23.34
N ARG A 141 -6.10 8.64 -22.81
CA ARG A 141 -6.58 8.93 -21.45
C ARG A 141 -5.60 8.46 -20.40
N ARG A 142 -5.01 7.28 -20.58
CA ARG A 142 -3.96 6.75 -19.71
C ARG A 142 -2.75 7.69 -19.65
N GLN A 143 -2.29 8.19 -20.80
CA GLN A 143 -1.19 9.16 -20.85
C GLN A 143 -1.53 10.45 -20.10
N MET A 144 -2.77 10.95 -20.23
CA MET A 144 -3.23 12.14 -19.51
C MET A 144 -3.23 11.93 -17.98
N VAL A 145 -3.75 10.81 -17.50
CA VAL A 145 -3.77 10.45 -16.08
C VAL A 145 -2.35 10.26 -15.53
N VAL A 146 -1.51 9.51 -16.23
CA VAL A 146 -0.11 9.29 -15.84
C VAL A 146 0.69 10.60 -15.85
N GLY A 147 0.44 11.47 -16.83
CA GLY A 147 1.06 12.79 -16.89
C GLY A 147 0.65 13.69 -15.72
N ALA A 148 -0.63 13.66 -15.32
CA ALA A 148 -1.11 14.38 -14.14
C ALA A 148 -0.45 13.86 -12.86
N LEU A 149 -0.41 12.53 -12.67
CA LEU A 149 0.27 11.92 -11.53
C LEU A 149 1.74 12.33 -11.49
N ARG A 150 2.46 12.30 -12.63
CA ARG A 150 3.86 12.73 -12.72
C ARG A 150 4.05 14.19 -12.29
N ARG A 151 3.16 15.08 -12.75
CA ARG A 151 3.18 16.50 -12.37
C ARG A 151 2.94 16.70 -10.87
N LEU A 152 2.02 15.93 -10.28
CA LEU A 152 1.76 15.99 -8.84
C LEU A 152 2.95 15.52 -8.00
N GLN A 153 3.82 14.62 -8.52
CA GLN A 153 4.98 14.15 -7.73
C GLN A 153 6.05 15.21 -7.51
N SER A 154 6.14 16.22 -8.38
CA SER A 154 7.10 17.32 -8.24
C SER A 154 6.55 18.50 -7.42
N MET A 155 5.32 18.40 -6.93
CA MET A 155 4.63 19.47 -6.20
C MET A 155 4.67 19.24 -4.69
N SER A 156 4.68 20.32 -3.91
CA SER A 156 4.45 20.25 -2.47
C SER A 156 3.00 19.87 -2.15
N ASP A 157 2.76 19.48 -0.91
CA ASP A 157 1.47 18.98 -0.44
C ASP A 157 0.33 19.97 -0.67
N GLN A 158 0.56 21.21 -0.24
CA GLN A 158 -0.39 22.30 -0.43
C GLN A 158 -0.64 22.57 -1.93
N GLN A 159 0.41 22.51 -2.76
CA GLN A 159 0.25 22.69 -4.21
C GLN A 159 -0.57 21.55 -4.82
N ARG A 160 -0.37 20.31 -4.39
CA ARG A 160 -1.15 19.16 -4.85
C ARG A 160 -2.62 19.32 -4.50
N ALA A 161 -2.94 19.64 -3.24
CA ALA A 161 -4.30 19.89 -2.81
C ALA A 161 -4.96 21.02 -3.62
N ASN A 162 -4.22 22.10 -3.89
CA ASN A 162 -4.72 23.20 -4.72
C ASN A 162 -5.01 22.76 -6.15
N VAL A 163 -4.12 21.98 -6.77
CA VAL A 163 -4.31 21.46 -8.13
C VAL A 163 -5.51 20.52 -8.19
N LEU A 164 -5.61 19.55 -7.27
CA LEU A 164 -6.72 18.59 -7.23
C LEU A 164 -8.08 19.28 -7.00
N ASN A 165 -8.11 20.38 -6.26
CA ASN A 165 -9.33 21.16 -6.02
C ASN A 165 -9.61 22.22 -7.09
N SER A 166 -8.71 22.45 -8.05
CA SER A 166 -8.86 23.49 -9.05
C SER A 166 -9.96 23.19 -10.06
N GLN A 167 -10.63 24.25 -10.55
CA GLN A 167 -11.60 24.15 -11.65
C GLN A 167 -10.96 23.56 -12.92
N GLN A 168 -9.71 23.91 -13.20
CA GLN A 168 -8.95 23.39 -14.33
C GLN A 168 -8.81 21.86 -14.28
N PHE A 169 -8.54 21.32 -13.09
CA PHE A 169 -8.46 19.87 -12.89
C PHE A 169 -9.83 19.21 -13.06
N ARG A 170 -10.88 19.80 -12.48
CA ARG A 170 -12.25 19.29 -12.58
C ARG A 170 -12.81 19.30 -14.01
N ASN A 171 -12.43 20.28 -14.81
CA ASN A 171 -12.86 20.40 -16.21
C ASN A 171 -12.07 19.46 -17.15
N ARG A 172 -10.83 19.10 -16.79
CA ARG A 172 -9.95 18.27 -17.63
C ARG A 172 -10.16 16.77 -17.44
N PHE A 173 -10.55 16.35 -16.24
CA PHE A 173 -10.70 14.95 -15.86
C PHE A 173 -12.15 14.65 -15.49
N SER A 174 -12.67 13.51 -15.94
CA SER A 174 -13.98 13.03 -15.52
C SER A 174 -14.01 12.75 -14.01
N PRO A 175 -15.19 12.70 -13.35
CA PRO A 175 -15.27 12.38 -11.92
C PRO A 175 -14.57 11.07 -11.54
N GLY A 176 -14.62 10.06 -12.41
CA GLY A 176 -13.91 8.79 -12.22
C GLY A 176 -12.38 8.95 -12.28
N GLU A 177 -11.86 9.71 -13.24
CA GLU A 177 -10.43 10.00 -13.36
C GLU A 177 -9.92 10.88 -12.21
N GLN A 178 -10.73 11.83 -11.73
CA GLN A 178 -10.39 12.64 -10.56
C GLN A 178 -10.21 11.78 -9.31
N LYS A 179 -11.17 10.87 -9.06
CA LYS A 179 -11.08 9.91 -7.95
C LYS A 179 -9.86 9.00 -8.11
N MET A 180 -9.62 8.49 -9.31
CA MET A 180 -8.47 7.66 -9.63
C MET A 180 -7.15 8.37 -9.33
N ILE A 181 -6.98 9.61 -9.80
CA ILE A 181 -5.78 10.41 -9.56
C ILE A 181 -5.62 10.69 -8.05
N GLY A 182 -6.71 11.02 -7.34
CA GLY A 182 -6.71 11.23 -5.89
C GLY A 182 -6.25 9.99 -5.13
N ASP A 183 -6.90 8.84 -5.32
CA ASP A 183 -6.58 7.59 -4.64
C ASP A 183 -5.14 7.13 -4.92
N LEU A 184 -4.65 7.29 -6.16
CA LEU A 184 -3.28 6.92 -6.53
C LEU A 184 -2.24 7.88 -5.93
N SER A 185 -2.61 9.16 -5.77
CA SER A 185 -1.72 10.18 -5.21
C SER A 185 -1.34 9.91 -3.74
N GLU A 186 -2.19 9.22 -2.97
CA GLU A 186 -1.95 8.90 -1.56
C GLU A 186 -0.69 8.03 -1.34
N VAL A 187 -0.37 7.14 -2.30
CA VAL A 187 0.76 6.20 -2.19
C VAL A 187 1.95 6.62 -3.05
N MET A 188 1.67 7.04 -4.28
CA MET A 188 2.70 7.28 -5.29
C MET A 188 3.57 8.51 -4.97
N LEU A 189 3.08 9.39 -4.11
CA LEU A 189 3.68 10.68 -3.83
C LEU A 189 4.24 10.73 -2.39
N PRO A 190 5.27 11.56 -2.11
CA PRO A 190 5.70 11.84 -0.73
C PRO A 190 4.54 12.39 0.11
N PRO A 191 4.51 12.16 1.44
CA PRO A 191 3.33 12.43 2.27
C PRO A 191 2.94 13.91 2.31
N MET A 192 1.64 14.16 2.51
CA MET A 192 1.03 15.41 3.01
C MET A 192 1.27 15.56 4.52
#